data_AF-A0AA39MGT2-F1
#
_entry.id   AF-A0AA39MGT2-F1
#
_cell.length_a   1.000
_cell.length_b   1.000
_cell.length_c   1.000
_cell.angle_alpha   90.00
_cell.angle_beta   90.00
_cell.angle_gamma   90.00
#
_symmetry.space_group_name_H-M   'P 1'
#
loop_
_entity.id
_entity.type
_entity.pdbx_description
1 polymer ?
#
loop_
_entity_poly.entity_id
_entity_poly.type
_entity_poly.pdbx_seq_one_letter_code
_entity_poly.pdbx_strand_id
1 'polypeptide(L)'
;MKVKEWSEYYLHDVHGNSQHSYKEVLPKYTGLPEVTLSAVTKTGQPESSIQVPKQKSYTGKTPMIPSSLANIPCSSLGVKGLLGKLNSILDTSYTMEIHSLSSLLDAYIMKGYDFGTVYGHLCQFWYYDLIDIKNEIQSREALDQQMRQDVLINNKIISKQLPPRRVWDLFSNRVVPWWVVRQYLLPISHAWMKEEDRMDVHMPINGCEWPVPMPKDANLDLICIEMLNLGAEYVWLDVLCLRQVGGCVEEWKLDVPTIGRVYMVAYSGVVSYFSGLGHPFSLKEDDLESDRCWFRRAWTMQEVQHHMIIGGDTGDDRFTHKEMWTWVENRLAVLGKTVGFTGLGKPVFITLSEMRKR
;
A
#
# COMPACT_ATOMS: atom_id res chain seq x y z
N MET A 1 2.10 -16.29 -25.34
CA MET A 1 3.01 -16.69 -24.24
C MET A 1 2.33 -17.71 -23.34
N LYS A 2 3.03 -18.71 -22.82
CA LYS A 2 2.51 -19.67 -21.82
C LYS A 2 2.75 -19.15 -20.39
N VAL A 3 2.04 -19.68 -19.39
CA VAL A 3 2.20 -19.30 -17.97
C VAL A 3 3.67 -19.36 -17.51
N LYS A 4 4.36 -20.45 -17.88
CA LYS A 4 5.76 -20.67 -17.51
C LYS A 4 6.69 -19.63 -18.12
N GLU A 5 6.48 -19.30 -19.40
CA GLU A 5 7.26 -18.28 -20.13
C GLU A 5 7.04 -16.89 -19.52
N TRP A 6 5.79 -16.54 -19.16
CA TRP A 6 5.48 -15.27 -18.47
C TRP A 6 6.19 -15.20 -17.12
N SER A 7 6.06 -16.25 -16.29
CA SER A 7 6.65 -16.26 -14.95
C SER A 7 8.18 -16.24 -14.99
N GLU A 8 8.81 -16.92 -15.94
CA GLU A 8 10.27 -16.89 -16.11
C GLU A 8 10.76 -15.51 -16.57
N TYR A 9 10.04 -14.87 -17.49
CA TYR A 9 10.42 -13.57 -18.03
C TYR A 9 10.28 -12.43 -17.01
N TYR A 10 9.22 -12.44 -16.19
CA TYR A 10 8.91 -11.36 -15.23
C TYR A 10 9.27 -11.70 -13.78
N LEU A 11 9.99 -12.80 -13.52
CA LEU A 11 10.25 -13.28 -12.16
C LEU A 11 10.85 -12.20 -11.26
N HIS A 12 11.80 -11.45 -11.80
CA HIS A 12 12.50 -10.38 -11.09
C HIS A 12 11.58 -9.22 -10.70
N ASP A 13 10.72 -8.78 -11.63
CA ASP A 13 9.76 -7.69 -11.44
C ASP A 13 8.63 -8.07 -10.46
N VAL A 14 8.25 -9.35 -10.46
CA VAL A 14 7.15 -9.90 -9.68
C VAL A 14 7.52 -10.16 -8.22
N HIS A 15 8.77 -10.54 -7.95
CA HIS A 15 9.25 -10.84 -6.61
C HIS A 15 10.07 -9.71 -6.00
N GLY A 16 10.60 -8.80 -6.83
CA GLY A 16 11.47 -7.73 -6.41
C GLY A 16 12.84 -8.24 -5.96
N ASN A 17 13.87 -7.39 -6.06
CA ASN A 17 15.20 -7.64 -5.49
C ASN A 17 15.30 -7.13 -4.03
N SER A 18 14.20 -7.24 -3.28
CA SER A 18 13.96 -6.58 -1.99
C SER A 18 15.11 -6.76 -0.98
N GLN A 19 15.73 -7.94 -0.93
CA GLN A 19 16.80 -8.22 0.02
C GLN A 19 18.14 -7.56 -0.32
N HIS A 20 18.46 -7.33 -1.59
CA HIS A 20 19.70 -6.64 -1.96
C HIS A 20 19.54 -5.13 -1.82
N SER A 21 18.41 -4.59 -2.28
CA SER A 21 18.20 -3.15 -2.25
C SER A 21 18.01 -2.59 -0.84
N TYR A 22 17.20 -3.26 0.00
CA TYR A 22 16.96 -2.78 1.36
C TYR A 22 18.21 -2.87 2.25
N LYS A 23 19.09 -3.85 2.04
CA LYS A 23 20.36 -3.98 2.79
C LYS A 23 21.34 -2.84 2.52
N GLU A 24 21.32 -2.26 1.32
CA GLU A 24 22.21 -1.17 0.93
C GLU A 24 21.69 0.19 1.40
N VAL A 25 20.37 0.37 1.38
CA VAL A 25 19.72 1.64 1.73
C VAL A 25 19.50 1.78 3.24
N LEU A 26 19.18 0.70 3.97
CA LEU A 26 18.89 0.75 5.41
C LEU A 26 20.03 1.38 6.24
N PRO A 27 21.33 1.07 6.02
CA PRO A 27 22.41 1.74 6.73
C PRO A 27 22.43 3.26 6.51
N LYS A 28 22.02 3.75 5.34
CA LYS A 28 21.93 5.19 5.06
C LYS A 28 20.83 5.84 5.88
N TYR A 29 19.68 5.18 6.01
CA TYR A 29 18.59 5.67 6.87
C TYR A 29 19.01 5.77 8.34
N THR A 30 19.82 4.83 8.84
CA THR A 30 20.26 4.90 10.25
C THR A 30 21.10 6.14 10.61
N GLY A 31 21.69 6.79 9.61
CA GLY A 31 22.44 8.04 9.75
C GLY A 31 21.58 9.30 9.77
N LEU A 32 20.31 9.21 9.37
CA LEU A 32 19.39 10.35 9.30
C LEU A 32 18.93 10.82 10.70
N PRO A 33 18.53 12.11 10.82
CA PRO A 33 17.95 12.60 12.05
C PRO A 33 16.64 11.86 12.38
N GLU A 34 16.35 11.77 13.66
CA GLU A 34 15.11 11.18 14.14
C GLU A 34 13.93 12.12 13.84
N VAL A 35 12.84 11.55 13.33
CA VAL A 35 11.60 12.24 13.00
C VAL A 35 10.50 11.73 13.91
N THR A 36 9.68 12.65 14.43
CA THR A 36 8.49 12.32 15.22
C THR A 36 7.23 12.77 14.51
N LEU A 37 6.26 11.86 14.39
CA LEU A 37 4.88 12.15 14.06
C LEU A 37 4.02 11.96 15.30
N SER A 38 3.07 12.85 15.50
CA SER A 38 2.05 12.69 16.54
C SER A 38 0.66 12.90 15.97
N ALA A 39 -0.31 12.20 16.56
CA ALA A 39 -1.72 12.38 16.30
C ALA A 39 -2.13 13.84 16.51
N VAL A 40 -1.57 14.53 17.51
CA VAL A 40 -1.81 15.96 17.78
C VAL A 40 -1.44 16.82 16.58
N THR A 41 -0.24 16.62 16.03
CA THR A 41 0.23 17.44 14.90
C THR A 41 -0.56 17.16 13.62
N LYS A 42 -1.01 15.92 13.44
CA LYS A 42 -1.72 15.49 12.23
C LYS A 42 -3.23 15.76 12.25
N THR A 43 -3.86 15.60 13.41
CA THR A 43 -5.33 15.61 13.55
C THR A 43 -5.86 16.74 14.44
N GLY A 44 -4.99 17.42 15.20
CA GLY A 44 -5.37 18.38 16.23
C GLY A 44 -5.95 17.74 17.50
N GLN A 45 -6.14 16.42 17.53
CA GLN A 45 -6.68 15.71 18.68
C GLN A 45 -5.61 15.42 19.73
N PRO A 46 -5.90 15.58 21.03
CA PRO A 46 -4.96 15.23 22.08
C PRO A 46 -4.66 13.72 22.06
N GLU A 47 -3.40 13.32 22.26
CA GLU A 47 -3.01 11.89 22.24
C GLU A 47 -3.76 11.05 23.29
N SER A 48 -4.22 11.68 24.38
CA SER A 48 -5.04 11.04 25.41
C SER A 48 -6.42 10.58 24.91
N SER A 49 -6.93 11.18 23.84
CA SER A 49 -8.20 10.79 23.21
C SER A 49 -8.05 9.60 22.24
N ILE A 50 -6.82 9.28 21.82
CA ILE A 50 -6.54 8.18 20.92
C ILE A 50 -6.45 6.88 21.73
N GLN A 51 -7.41 5.99 21.53
CA GLN A 51 -7.49 4.73 22.29
C GLN A 51 -6.39 3.74 21.90
N VAL A 52 -5.97 3.73 20.63
CA VAL A 52 -4.98 2.81 20.08
C VAL A 52 -3.57 3.36 20.34
N PRO A 53 -2.74 2.73 21.19
CA PRO A 53 -1.43 3.30 21.55
C PRO A 53 -0.50 3.51 20.36
N LYS A 54 -0.49 2.56 19.40
CA LYS A 54 0.32 2.64 18.18
C LYS A 54 -0.13 3.72 17.20
N GLN A 55 -1.29 4.35 17.39
CA GLN A 55 -1.76 5.49 16.58
C GLN A 55 -1.37 6.86 17.19
N LYS A 56 -0.86 6.90 18.43
CA LYS A 56 -0.60 8.16 19.14
C LYS A 56 0.57 8.94 18.55
N SER A 57 1.70 8.27 18.40
CA SER A 57 2.91 8.87 17.86
C SER A 57 3.85 7.79 17.32
N TYR A 58 4.70 8.21 16.39
CA TYR A 58 5.79 7.42 15.84
C TYR A 58 7.06 8.25 15.95
N THR A 59 8.14 7.63 16.38
CA THR A 59 9.47 8.25 16.40
C THR A 59 10.46 7.26 15.81
N GLY A 60 11.24 7.68 14.81
CA GLY A 60 12.25 6.84 14.19
C GLY A 60 13.18 7.59 13.25
N LYS A 61 14.26 6.94 12.83
CA LYS A 61 15.26 7.48 11.88
C LYS A 61 14.92 7.18 10.42
N THR A 62 13.65 7.03 10.10
CA THR A 62 13.21 6.80 8.73
C THR A 62 13.15 8.12 7.97
N PRO A 63 13.38 8.12 6.64
CA PRO A 63 13.37 9.33 5.82
C PRO A 63 11.92 9.76 5.51
N MET A 64 11.07 9.84 6.53
CA MET A 64 9.66 10.15 6.39
C MET A 64 9.45 11.66 6.30
N ILE A 65 8.58 12.10 5.38
CA ILE A 65 8.26 13.50 5.17
C ILE A 65 6.84 13.84 5.65
N PRO A 66 6.62 15.00 6.29
CA PRO A 66 5.29 15.40 6.72
C PRO A 66 4.40 15.73 5.51
N SER A 67 3.08 15.57 5.69
CA SER A 67 2.09 15.84 4.62
C SER A 67 2.19 17.27 4.07
N SER A 68 2.52 18.25 4.91
CA SER A 68 2.73 19.65 4.50
C SER A 68 3.87 19.81 3.51
N LEU A 69 4.93 19.01 3.63
CA LEU A 69 6.06 18.98 2.70
C LEU A 69 5.73 18.16 1.45
N ALA A 70 5.09 17.00 1.61
CA ALA A 70 4.67 16.14 0.51
C ALA A 70 3.71 16.88 -0.45
N ASN A 71 2.80 17.69 0.08
CA ASN A 71 1.78 18.40 -0.70
C ASN A 71 2.32 19.64 -1.45
N ILE A 72 3.60 19.99 -1.36
CA ILE A 72 4.16 21.15 -2.07
C ILE A 72 4.18 20.84 -3.58
N PRO A 73 3.51 21.63 -4.45
CA PRO A 73 3.61 21.44 -5.89
C PRO A 73 5.05 21.59 -6.38
N CYS A 74 5.54 20.66 -7.19
CA CYS A 74 6.92 20.73 -7.69
C CYS A 74 7.19 21.98 -8.53
N SER A 75 6.17 22.51 -9.21
CA SER A 75 6.23 23.74 -9.99
C SER A 75 6.60 24.97 -9.17
N SER A 76 6.29 25.03 -7.88
CA SER A 76 6.66 26.17 -7.02
C SER A 76 8.12 26.13 -6.57
N LEU A 77 8.79 24.98 -6.72
CA LEU A 77 10.17 24.77 -6.29
C LEU A 77 11.17 24.88 -7.46
N GLY A 78 10.76 24.45 -8.65
CA GLY A 78 11.66 24.28 -9.79
C GLY A 78 12.69 23.16 -9.56
N VAL A 79 13.43 22.79 -10.61
CA VAL A 79 14.39 21.67 -10.57
C VAL A 79 15.42 21.85 -9.44
N LYS A 80 15.99 23.05 -9.32
CA LYS A 80 16.98 23.37 -8.29
C LYS A 80 16.41 23.26 -6.87
N GLY A 81 15.19 23.75 -6.65
CA GLY A 81 14.53 23.68 -5.34
C GLY A 81 14.17 22.25 -4.95
N LEU A 82 13.72 21.43 -5.91
CA LEU A 82 13.45 20.01 -5.70
C LEU A 82 14.71 19.24 -5.30
N LEU A 83 15.78 19.38 -6.09
CA LEU A 83 17.05 18.72 -5.82
C LEU A 83 17.60 19.14 -4.45
N GLY A 84 17.55 20.44 -4.13
CA GLY A 84 17.98 20.95 -2.83
C GLY A 84 17.20 20.34 -1.65
N LYS A 85 15.88 20.20 -1.78
CA LYS A 85 15.06 19.55 -0.74
C LYS A 85 15.35 18.06 -0.61
N LEU A 86 15.45 17.32 -1.72
CA LEU A 86 15.78 15.90 -1.70
C LEU A 86 17.14 15.66 -1.01
N ASN A 87 18.16 16.43 -1.42
CA ASN A 87 19.48 16.42 -0.80
C ASN A 87 19.44 16.71 0.71
N SER A 88 18.66 17.72 1.12
CA SER A 88 18.53 18.08 2.53
C SER A 88 17.85 17.00 3.38
N ILE A 89 16.88 16.27 2.83
CA ILE A 89 16.12 15.25 3.57
C ILE A 89 16.93 13.95 3.67
N LEU A 90 17.62 13.59 2.58
CA LEU A 90 18.34 12.33 2.45
C LEU A 90 19.83 12.44 2.78
N ASP A 91 20.26 13.60 3.27
CA ASP A 91 21.64 13.94 3.64
C ASP A 91 22.65 13.66 2.52
N THR A 92 22.38 14.22 1.34
CA THR A 92 23.24 14.10 0.14
C THR A 92 23.56 15.45 -0.48
N SER A 93 24.43 15.47 -1.49
CA SER A 93 24.93 16.69 -2.14
C SER A 93 24.95 16.60 -3.67
N TYR A 94 23.99 15.89 -4.27
CA TYR A 94 23.91 15.77 -5.74
C TYR A 94 23.74 17.14 -6.40
N THR A 95 24.37 17.30 -7.56
CA THR A 95 24.37 18.55 -8.32
C THR A 95 23.54 18.39 -9.60
N MET A 96 23.26 19.52 -10.26
CA MET A 96 22.58 19.52 -11.56
C MET A 96 23.47 19.00 -12.71
N GLU A 97 24.73 18.65 -12.44
CA GLU A 97 25.63 18.03 -13.42
C GLU A 97 25.17 16.62 -13.79
N ILE A 98 24.39 15.96 -12.92
CA ILE A 98 23.69 14.73 -13.27
C ILE A 98 22.51 15.09 -14.16
N HIS A 99 22.77 15.20 -15.47
CA HIS A 99 21.80 15.65 -16.47
C HIS A 99 20.56 14.75 -16.54
N SER A 100 20.72 13.44 -16.37
CA SER A 100 19.60 12.48 -16.34
C SER A 100 18.63 12.77 -15.20
N LEU A 101 19.15 12.98 -13.98
CA LEU A 101 18.36 13.39 -12.81
C LEU A 101 17.68 14.75 -13.03
N SER A 102 18.42 15.74 -13.52
CA SER A 102 17.88 17.08 -13.76
C SER A 102 16.73 17.05 -14.79
N SER A 103 16.91 16.31 -15.89
CA SER A 103 15.87 16.13 -16.91
C SER A 103 14.66 15.35 -16.39
N LEU A 104 14.86 14.38 -15.49
CA LEU A 104 13.78 13.64 -14.86
C LEU A 104 12.96 14.53 -13.91
N LEU A 105 13.62 15.34 -13.09
CA LEU A 105 12.95 16.29 -12.19
C LEU A 105 12.13 17.31 -12.97
N ASP A 106 12.65 17.81 -14.09
CA ASP A 106 11.92 18.70 -14.99
C ASP A 106 10.66 18.01 -15.57
N ALA A 107 10.80 16.76 -16.01
CA ALA A 107 9.66 15.98 -16.49
C ALA A 107 8.58 15.76 -15.41
N TYR A 108 8.96 15.57 -14.14
CA TYR A 108 7.99 15.47 -13.04
C TYR A 108 7.28 16.80 -12.75
N ILE A 109 7.98 17.93 -12.85
CA ILE A 109 7.35 19.25 -12.77
C ILE A 109 6.31 19.43 -13.87
N MET A 110 6.66 19.05 -15.10
CA MET A 110 5.75 19.15 -16.26
C MET A 110 4.53 18.22 -16.12
N LYS A 111 4.67 17.08 -15.43
CA LYS A 111 3.55 16.20 -15.06
C LYS A 111 2.65 16.76 -13.95
N GLY A 112 3.01 17.89 -13.35
CA GLY A 112 2.24 18.51 -12.27
C GLY A 112 2.33 17.76 -10.94
N TYR A 113 3.39 16.97 -10.74
CA TYR A 113 3.56 16.21 -9.50
C TYR A 113 3.81 17.13 -8.29
N ASP A 114 3.41 16.64 -7.13
CA ASP A 114 3.82 17.21 -5.86
C ASP A 114 5.13 16.59 -5.37
N PHE A 115 5.72 17.21 -4.34
CA PHE A 115 6.99 16.78 -3.79
C PHE A 115 6.93 15.34 -3.27
N GLY A 116 5.83 14.93 -2.65
CA GLY A 116 5.64 13.58 -2.14
C GLY A 116 5.70 12.54 -3.26
N THR A 117 5.04 12.78 -4.39
CA THR A 117 5.07 11.86 -5.53
C THR A 117 6.48 11.72 -6.08
N VAL A 118 7.19 12.85 -6.25
CA VAL A 118 8.60 12.83 -6.70
C VAL A 118 9.49 12.11 -5.69
N TYR A 119 9.27 12.35 -4.40
CA TYR A 119 10.01 11.73 -3.31
C TYR A 119 9.84 10.21 -3.33
N GLY A 120 8.61 9.70 -3.34
CA GLY A 120 8.34 8.26 -3.39
C GLY A 120 8.86 7.58 -4.66
N HIS A 121 8.92 8.30 -5.78
CA HIS A 121 9.52 7.79 -7.03
C HIS A 121 11.04 7.64 -6.96
N LEU A 122 11.72 8.49 -6.19
CA LEU A 122 13.19 8.62 -6.21
C LEU A 122 13.88 8.05 -4.97
N CYS A 123 13.21 8.00 -3.82
CA CYS A 123 13.83 7.70 -2.52
C CYS A 123 14.60 6.36 -2.54
N GLN A 124 13.99 5.30 -3.09
CA GLN A 124 14.63 3.99 -3.19
C GLN A 124 15.87 3.99 -4.11
N PHE A 125 15.96 4.91 -5.08
CA PHE A 125 17.06 4.98 -6.03
C PHE A 125 18.17 5.92 -5.54
N TRP A 126 17.89 6.71 -4.50
CA TRP A 126 18.65 7.91 -4.21
C TRP A 126 20.11 7.65 -3.83
N TYR A 127 20.40 6.49 -3.25
CA TYR A 127 21.76 6.10 -2.86
C TYR A 127 22.47 5.21 -3.89
N TYR A 128 21.84 4.99 -5.06
CA TYR A 128 22.43 4.29 -6.19
C TYR A 128 23.09 5.25 -7.17
N ASP A 129 23.69 4.70 -8.24
CA ASP A 129 24.13 5.48 -9.37
C ASP A 129 22.94 6.13 -10.08
N LEU A 130 22.91 7.46 -10.09
CA LEU A 130 21.85 8.27 -10.69
C LEU A 130 22.17 8.71 -12.12
N ILE A 131 23.30 8.30 -12.70
CA ILE A 131 23.73 8.70 -14.06
C ILE A 131 22.65 8.37 -15.10
N ASP A 132 22.02 7.20 -15.00
CA ASP A 132 21.01 6.73 -15.96
C ASP A 132 19.60 6.58 -15.35
N ILE A 133 19.33 7.25 -14.23
CA ILE A 133 18.08 7.09 -13.47
C ILE A 133 16.81 7.29 -14.30
N LYS A 134 16.82 8.24 -15.24
CA LYS A 134 15.69 8.50 -16.13
C LYS A 134 15.36 7.28 -16.99
N ASN A 135 16.38 6.65 -17.58
CA ASN A 135 16.22 5.48 -18.45
C ASN A 135 15.79 4.26 -17.63
N GLU A 136 16.33 4.09 -16.42
CA GLU A 136 15.94 3.01 -15.50
C GLU A 136 14.45 3.11 -15.13
N ILE A 137 13.98 4.28 -14.73
CA ILE A 137 12.58 4.52 -14.38
C ILE A 137 11.65 4.26 -15.58
N GLN A 138 12.01 4.75 -16.76
CA GLN A 138 11.23 4.53 -17.99
C GLN A 138 11.18 3.05 -18.38
N SER A 139 12.29 2.34 -18.23
CA SER A 139 12.37 0.90 -18.52
C SER A 139 11.49 0.10 -17.58
N ARG A 140 11.49 0.41 -16.27
CA ARG A 140 10.62 -0.24 -15.28
C ARG A 140 9.15 -0.01 -15.54
N GLU A 141 8.78 1.23 -15.89
CA GLU A 141 7.40 1.57 -16.24
C GLU A 141 6.93 0.80 -17.48
N ALA A 142 7.73 0.82 -18.55
CA ALA A 142 7.43 0.09 -19.79
C ALA A 142 7.30 -1.41 -19.56
N LEU A 143 8.18 -1.98 -18.73
CA LEU A 143 8.18 -3.41 -18.43
C LEU A 143 6.95 -3.83 -17.60
N ASP A 144 6.50 -3.02 -16.63
CA ASP A 144 5.24 -3.28 -15.89
C ASP A 144 4.01 -3.17 -16.80
N GLN A 145 4.00 -2.19 -17.70
CA GLN A 145 2.94 -2.07 -18.70
C GLN A 145 2.88 -3.32 -19.60
N GLN A 146 4.03 -3.78 -20.10
CA GLN A 146 4.12 -4.99 -20.91
C GLN A 146 3.70 -6.24 -20.12
N MET A 147 4.19 -6.40 -18.88
CA MET A 147 3.83 -7.50 -17.99
C MET A 147 2.32 -7.63 -17.80
N ARG A 148 1.62 -6.51 -17.62
CA ARG A 148 0.17 -6.45 -17.44
C ARG A 148 -0.62 -6.69 -18.74
N GLN A 149 -0.04 -6.39 -19.90
CA GLN A 149 -0.63 -6.75 -21.19
C GLN A 149 -0.47 -8.25 -21.46
N ASP A 150 0.74 -8.76 -21.23
CA ASP A 150 1.15 -10.11 -21.55
C ASP A 150 0.50 -11.19 -20.67
N VAL A 151 0.05 -10.84 -19.46
CA VAL A 151 -0.66 -11.75 -18.56
C VAL A 151 -2.12 -12.02 -19.02
N LEU A 152 -2.65 -11.21 -19.95
CA LEU A 152 -3.99 -11.34 -20.48
C LEU A 152 -3.97 -12.01 -21.85
N ILE A 153 -4.43 -13.27 -21.93
CA ILE A 153 -4.52 -14.01 -23.19
C ILE A 153 -5.97 -14.46 -23.41
N ASN A 154 -6.57 -14.07 -24.53
CA ASN A 154 -7.96 -14.40 -24.87
C ASN A 154 -8.93 -14.08 -23.72
N ASN A 155 -8.77 -12.91 -23.07
CA ASN A 155 -9.54 -12.48 -21.90
C ASN A 155 -9.45 -13.41 -20.69
N LYS A 156 -8.33 -14.13 -20.55
CA LYS A 156 -8.00 -14.96 -19.38
C LYS A 156 -6.68 -14.50 -18.78
N ILE A 157 -6.67 -14.33 -17.47
CA ILE A 157 -5.46 -14.07 -16.69
C ILE A 157 -4.72 -15.40 -16.55
N ILE A 158 -3.51 -15.46 -17.12
CA ILE A 158 -2.73 -16.70 -17.16
C ILE A 158 -1.90 -16.92 -15.89
N SER A 159 -1.61 -15.87 -15.12
CA SER A 159 -0.80 -15.94 -13.89
C SER A 159 -1.45 -15.20 -12.74
N LYS A 160 -1.48 -15.84 -11.57
CA LYS A 160 -1.88 -15.22 -10.28
C LYS A 160 -0.75 -14.46 -9.60
N GLN A 161 0.45 -14.46 -10.16
CA GLN A 161 1.62 -13.85 -9.54
C GLN A 161 1.72 -12.34 -9.82
N LEU A 162 0.80 -11.78 -10.61
CA LEU A 162 0.83 -10.37 -10.95
C LEU A 162 0.82 -9.49 -9.69
N PRO A 163 1.82 -8.61 -9.51
CA PRO A 163 1.88 -7.74 -8.36
C PRO A 163 0.77 -6.67 -8.39
N PRO A 164 0.49 -6.03 -7.23
CA PRO A 164 -0.44 -4.91 -7.21
C PRO A 164 0.02 -3.81 -8.18
N ARG A 165 -0.91 -2.98 -8.66
CA ARG A 165 -0.55 -1.85 -9.53
C ARG A 165 0.09 -0.71 -8.76
N ARG A 166 -0.40 -0.49 -7.54
CA ARG A 166 0.00 0.62 -6.69
C ARG A 166 0.17 0.16 -5.25
N VAL A 167 0.95 0.93 -4.52
CA VAL A 167 1.31 0.70 -3.13
C VAL A 167 1.32 2.05 -2.42
N TRP A 168 0.90 2.09 -1.17
CA TRP A 168 1.02 3.27 -0.33
C TRP A 168 2.41 3.30 0.31
N ASP A 169 3.22 4.27 -0.10
CA ASP A 169 4.50 4.59 0.53
C ASP A 169 4.25 5.52 1.73
N LEU A 170 4.56 5.02 2.93
CA LEU A 170 4.36 5.74 4.18
C LEU A 170 5.38 6.87 4.38
N PHE A 171 6.57 6.78 3.77
CA PHE A 171 7.61 7.80 3.91
C PHE A 171 7.26 9.04 3.11
N SER A 172 6.73 8.90 1.89
CA SER A 172 6.20 10.02 1.11
C SER A 172 4.75 10.39 1.43
N ASN A 173 4.01 9.51 2.10
CA ASN A 173 2.56 9.54 2.24
C ASN A 173 1.85 9.66 0.87
N ARG A 174 2.28 8.85 -0.10
CA ARG A 174 1.70 8.80 -1.45
C ARG A 174 1.47 7.38 -1.92
N VAL A 175 0.45 7.22 -2.75
CA VAL A 175 0.23 6.01 -3.53
C VAL A 175 1.13 6.09 -4.76
N VAL A 176 2.10 5.17 -4.83
CA VAL A 176 3.08 5.08 -5.91
C VAL A 176 2.91 3.77 -6.69
N PRO A 177 3.33 3.70 -7.96
CA PRO A 177 3.25 2.46 -8.74
C PRO A 177 4.14 1.36 -8.17
N TRP A 178 3.73 0.09 -8.30
CA TRP A 178 4.55 -1.05 -7.89
C TRP A 178 5.90 -1.10 -8.59
N TRP A 179 5.95 -0.72 -9.87
CA TRP A 179 7.17 -0.77 -10.67
C TRP A 179 8.26 0.18 -10.19
N VAL A 180 7.88 1.22 -9.42
CA VAL A 180 8.79 1.99 -8.58
C VAL A 180 9.27 1.02 -7.50
N VAL A 181 8.42 0.72 -6.53
CA VAL A 181 8.77 0.10 -5.24
C VAL A 181 9.43 -1.28 -5.33
N ARG A 182 8.77 -2.28 -5.95
CA ARG A 182 9.24 -3.68 -6.04
C ARG A 182 9.81 -4.27 -4.72
N GLN A 183 9.18 -3.97 -3.60
CA GLN A 183 9.61 -4.35 -2.25
C GLN A 183 8.50 -5.05 -1.46
N TYR A 184 8.85 -5.57 -0.28
CA TYR A 184 7.87 -6.18 0.61
C TYR A 184 6.86 -5.14 1.08
N LEU A 185 5.60 -5.55 1.06
CA LEU A 185 4.46 -4.73 1.47
C LEU A 185 3.79 -5.35 2.70
N LEU A 186 3.23 -4.49 3.53
CA LEU A 186 2.34 -4.88 4.61
C LEU A 186 0.89 -4.66 4.15
N PRO A 187 0.13 -5.73 3.84
CA PRO A 187 -1.26 -5.57 3.46
C PRO A 187 -2.11 -5.21 4.68
N ILE A 188 -3.08 -4.33 4.45
CA ILE A 188 -4.17 -4.08 5.37
C ILE A 188 -5.41 -4.80 4.85
N SER A 189 -6.12 -5.42 5.77
CA SER A 189 -7.44 -5.97 5.58
C SER A 189 -8.37 -5.38 6.63
N HIS A 190 -9.63 -5.12 6.30
CA HIS A 190 -10.56 -4.47 7.23
C HIS A 190 -12.02 -4.88 7.02
N ALA A 191 -12.87 -4.71 8.04
CA ALA A 191 -14.30 -4.90 7.91
C ALA A 191 -14.97 -3.79 7.07
N TRP A 192 -16.10 -4.12 6.44
CA TRP A 192 -16.85 -3.20 5.57
C TRP A 192 -17.85 -2.36 6.38
N MET A 193 -17.78 -1.03 6.28
CA MET A 193 -18.77 -0.12 6.89
C MET A 193 -20.03 0.02 6.02
N LYS A 194 -21.11 0.61 6.54
CA LYS A 194 -22.27 0.99 5.69
C LYS A 194 -21.90 2.14 4.77
N GLU A 195 -22.59 2.26 3.64
CA GLU A 195 -22.49 3.44 2.79
C GLU A 195 -22.87 4.70 3.57
N GLU A 196 -23.87 4.64 4.45
CA GLU A 196 -24.27 5.74 5.34
C GLU A 196 -23.20 6.12 6.39
N ASP A 197 -22.27 5.22 6.69
CA ASP A 197 -21.16 5.43 7.64
C ASP A 197 -19.82 5.71 6.93
N ARG A 198 -19.83 5.75 5.60
CA ARG A 198 -18.67 6.09 4.77
C ARG A 198 -18.77 7.52 4.26
N MET A 199 -17.63 8.07 3.89
CA MET A 199 -17.51 9.29 3.12
C MET A 199 -16.45 9.13 2.05
N ASP A 200 -16.71 9.71 0.88
CA ASP A 200 -15.79 9.73 -0.25
C ASP A 200 -14.89 10.96 -0.13
N VAL A 201 -13.62 10.73 0.21
CA VAL A 201 -12.64 11.80 0.46
C VAL A 201 -11.68 11.91 -0.71
N HIS A 202 -11.54 13.10 -1.29
CA HIS A 202 -10.49 13.39 -2.26
C HIS A 202 -9.24 13.83 -1.50
N MET A 203 -8.12 13.14 -1.72
CA MET A 203 -6.90 13.35 -0.95
C MET A 203 -5.68 13.43 -1.86
N PRO A 204 -4.68 14.28 -1.55
CA PRO A 204 -3.41 14.31 -2.28
C PRO A 204 -2.66 12.97 -2.27
N ILE A 205 -2.96 12.08 -1.32
CA ILE A 205 -2.32 10.76 -1.16
C ILE A 205 -2.35 9.96 -2.47
N ASN A 206 -3.45 9.96 -3.21
CA ASN A 206 -3.58 9.31 -4.51
C ASN A 206 -3.62 10.30 -5.68
N GLY A 207 -3.04 11.50 -5.51
CA GLY A 207 -3.05 12.56 -6.51
C GLY A 207 -4.44 13.14 -6.79
N CYS A 208 -5.41 12.96 -5.88
CA CYS A 208 -6.82 13.30 -6.08
C CYS A 208 -7.45 12.63 -7.32
N GLU A 209 -6.87 11.52 -7.81
CA GLU A 209 -7.32 10.87 -9.04
C GLU A 209 -8.65 10.12 -8.87
N TRP A 210 -9.00 9.72 -7.64
CA TRP A 210 -10.30 9.14 -7.29
C TRP A 210 -10.65 9.40 -5.82
N PRO A 211 -11.95 9.42 -5.47
CA PRO A 211 -12.37 9.45 -4.07
C PRO A 211 -12.00 8.17 -3.34
N VAL A 212 -11.58 8.31 -2.09
CA VAL A 212 -11.28 7.19 -1.18
C VAL A 212 -12.48 6.99 -0.24
N PRO A 213 -13.18 5.84 -0.30
CA PRO A 213 -14.30 5.56 0.59
C PRO A 213 -13.77 5.19 1.97
N MET A 214 -13.88 6.12 2.92
CA MET A 214 -13.40 5.95 4.30
C MET A 214 -14.56 5.94 5.29
N PRO A 215 -14.48 5.20 6.41
CA PRO A 215 -15.35 5.45 7.55
C PRO A 215 -15.26 6.92 7.97
N LYS A 216 -16.40 7.54 8.32
CA LYS A 216 -16.49 8.97 8.66
C LYS A 216 -15.58 9.40 9.82
N ASP A 217 -15.29 8.48 10.71
CA ASP A 217 -14.49 8.64 11.92
C ASP A 217 -13.08 8.03 11.81
N ALA A 218 -12.73 7.45 10.66
CA ALA A 218 -11.38 6.96 10.41
C ALA A 218 -10.45 8.07 9.90
N ASN A 219 -9.16 7.97 10.23
CA ASN A 219 -8.15 8.93 9.80
C ASN A 219 -6.90 8.21 9.26
N LEU A 220 -6.54 8.50 8.00
CA LEU A 220 -5.38 7.87 7.34
C LEU A 220 -4.04 8.25 7.97
N ASP A 221 -3.90 9.45 8.57
CA ASP A 221 -2.67 9.80 9.27
C ASP A 221 -2.48 8.93 10.53
N LEU A 222 -3.56 8.59 11.25
CA LEU A 222 -3.49 7.67 12.40
C LEU A 222 -3.11 6.25 11.95
N ILE A 223 -3.71 5.77 10.86
CA ILE A 223 -3.37 4.47 10.26
C ILE A 223 -1.90 4.48 9.81
N CYS A 224 -1.42 5.55 9.20
CA CYS A 224 -0.01 5.71 8.80
C CYS A 224 0.93 5.60 10.02
N ILE A 225 0.63 6.32 11.12
CA ILE A 225 1.40 6.24 12.37
C ILE A 225 1.41 4.80 12.91
N GLU A 226 0.27 4.11 12.89
CA GLU A 226 0.18 2.72 13.32
C GLU A 226 1.05 1.79 12.48
N MET A 227 1.00 1.93 11.14
CA MET A 227 1.78 1.09 10.24
C MET A 227 3.28 1.36 10.36
N LEU A 228 3.68 2.62 10.56
CA LEU A 228 5.08 2.99 10.83
C LEU A 228 5.57 2.36 12.14
N ASN A 229 4.74 2.34 13.20
CA ASN A 229 5.04 1.64 14.46
C ASN A 229 5.11 0.11 14.32
N LEU A 230 4.50 -0.47 13.27
CA LEU A 230 4.67 -1.87 12.89
C LEU A 230 5.90 -2.11 12.00
N GLY A 231 6.67 -1.06 11.70
CA GLY A 231 7.88 -1.13 10.89
C GLY A 231 7.64 -1.19 9.38
N ALA A 232 6.44 -0.81 8.92
CA ALA A 232 6.15 -0.75 7.49
C ALA A 232 6.76 0.50 6.83
N GLU A 233 7.33 0.32 5.65
CA GLU A 233 7.62 1.40 4.69
C GLU A 233 6.52 1.46 3.63
N TYR A 234 6.14 0.28 3.13
CA TYR A 234 5.15 0.12 2.08
C TYR A 234 3.94 -0.66 2.57
N VAL A 235 2.76 -0.12 2.30
CA VAL A 235 1.48 -0.69 2.71
C VAL A 235 0.61 -0.90 1.49
N TRP A 236 -0.16 -1.99 1.48
CA TRP A 236 -1.23 -2.16 0.52
C TRP A 236 -2.58 -2.06 1.20
N LEU A 237 -3.37 -1.07 0.82
CA LEU A 237 -4.73 -0.83 1.30
C LEU A 237 -5.64 -0.68 0.09
N ASP A 238 -6.65 -1.53 -0.04
CA ASP A 238 -7.54 -1.62 -1.20
C ASP A 238 -8.21 -0.27 -1.56
N VAL A 239 -8.71 0.47 -0.58
CA VAL A 239 -9.36 1.78 -0.81
C VAL A 239 -8.39 2.84 -1.34
N LEU A 240 -7.08 2.69 -1.09
CA LEU A 240 -6.03 3.59 -1.59
C LEU A 240 -5.33 3.08 -2.85
N CYS A 241 -5.14 1.78 -3.00
CA CYS A 241 -4.30 1.19 -4.04
C CYS A 241 -5.12 0.73 -5.27
N LEU A 242 -6.42 0.50 -5.08
CA LEU A 242 -7.38 0.21 -6.16
C LEU A 242 -8.33 1.38 -6.33
N ARG A 243 -8.58 1.76 -7.59
CA ARG A 243 -9.66 2.70 -7.91
C ARG A 243 -10.99 2.03 -7.55
N GLN A 244 -11.82 2.64 -6.72
CA GLN A 244 -13.11 2.08 -6.32
C GLN A 244 -14.21 2.32 -7.38
N VAL A 245 -15.45 1.86 -7.13
CA VAL A 245 -16.55 1.80 -8.11
C VAL A 245 -16.72 3.14 -8.87
N GLY A 246 -16.73 3.06 -10.21
CA GLY A 246 -16.68 4.23 -11.11
C GLY A 246 -15.31 4.42 -11.79
N GLY A 247 -14.29 3.66 -11.39
CA GLY A 247 -12.95 3.65 -12.00
C GLY A 247 -12.83 2.98 -13.38
N CYS A 248 -11.59 2.89 -13.87
CA CYS A 248 -11.26 2.31 -15.18
C CYS A 248 -11.57 0.80 -15.20
N VAL A 249 -12.60 0.39 -15.96
CA VAL A 249 -13.06 -1.00 -16.07
C VAL A 249 -11.95 -1.96 -16.53
N GLU A 250 -11.02 -1.48 -17.37
CA GLU A 250 -9.88 -2.28 -17.84
C GLU A 250 -8.89 -2.59 -16.72
N GLU A 251 -8.63 -1.64 -15.83
CA GLU A 251 -7.77 -1.86 -14.66
C GLU A 251 -8.36 -2.94 -13.76
N TRP A 252 -9.67 -2.86 -13.51
CA TRP A 252 -10.39 -3.79 -12.64
C TRP A 252 -10.39 -5.23 -13.14
N LYS A 253 -10.52 -5.41 -14.45
CA LYS A 253 -10.46 -6.74 -15.10
C LYS A 253 -9.19 -7.49 -14.73
N LEU A 254 -8.11 -6.77 -14.48
CA LEU A 254 -6.83 -7.35 -14.13
C LEU A 254 -6.58 -7.37 -12.62
N ASP A 255 -6.69 -6.22 -11.98
CA ASP A 255 -6.17 -6.01 -10.63
C ASP A 255 -7.03 -6.71 -9.55
N VAL A 256 -8.35 -6.75 -9.74
CA VAL A 256 -9.28 -7.38 -8.79
C VAL A 256 -9.07 -8.90 -8.72
N PRO A 257 -9.01 -9.65 -9.84
CA PRO A 257 -8.74 -11.10 -9.78
C PRO A 257 -7.34 -11.47 -9.28
N THR A 258 -6.37 -10.56 -9.30
CA THR A 258 -4.98 -10.82 -8.86
C THR A 258 -4.66 -10.31 -7.46
N ILE A 259 -5.60 -9.65 -6.78
CA ILE A 259 -5.42 -9.07 -5.44
C ILE A 259 -4.88 -10.06 -4.40
N GLY A 260 -5.29 -11.34 -4.47
CA GLY A 260 -4.80 -12.38 -3.56
C GLY A 260 -3.28 -12.55 -3.56
N ARG A 261 -2.58 -12.10 -4.62
CA ARG A 261 -1.10 -12.05 -4.65
C ARG A 261 -0.55 -11.21 -3.52
N VAL A 262 -1.16 -10.07 -3.22
CA VAL A 262 -0.71 -9.12 -2.18
C VAL A 262 -0.61 -9.81 -0.83
N TYR A 263 -1.65 -10.55 -0.46
CA TYR A 263 -1.72 -11.27 0.81
C TYR A 263 -0.83 -12.52 0.82
N MET A 264 -0.72 -13.23 -0.29
CA MET A 264 0.08 -14.45 -0.42
C MET A 264 1.59 -14.21 -0.21
N VAL A 265 2.10 -13.01 -0.53
CA VAL A 265 3.54 -12.67 -0.36
C VAL A 265 3.81 -11.80 0.86
N ALA A 266 2.85 -11.70 1.77
CA ALA A 266 2.96 -10.90 2.99
C ALA A 266 3.77 -11.64 4.06
N TYR A 267 5.10 -11.68 3.90
CA TYR A 267 6.00 -12.38 4.82
C TYR A 267 5.91 -11.87 6.27
N SER A 268 5.69 -10.55 6.43
CA SER A 268 5.53 -9.89 7.74
C SER A 268 4.09 -9.96 8.28
N GLY A 269 3.21 -10.69 7.60
CA GLY A 269 1.80 -10.85 7.94
C GLY A 269 0.86 -9.79 7.38
N VAL A 270 -0.38 -9.83 7.83
CA VAL A 270 -1.48 -8.97 7.37
C VAL A 270 -2.09 -8.22 8.55
N VAL A 271 -2.14 -6.90 8.49
CA VAL A 271 -2.84 -6.11 9.51
C VAL A 271 -4.33 -6.17 9.26
N SER A 272 -5.09 -6.61 10.27
CA SER A 272 -6.52 -6.90 10.14
C SER A 272 -7.33 -6.07 11.12
N TYR A 273 -8.07 -5.11 10.60
CA TYR A 273 -9.01 -4.28 11.36
C TYR A 273 -10.40 -4.93 11.36
N PHE A 274 -10.63 -5.82 12.33
CA PHE A 274 -11.90 -6.57 12.44
C PHE A 274 -13.10 -5.67 12.79
N SER A 275 -12.88 -4.55 13.49
CA SER A 275 -13.92 -3.59 13.89
C SER A 275 -14.14 -2.47 12.86
N GLY A 276 -13.43 -2.48 11.73
CA GLY A 276 -13.47 -1.42 10.72
C GLY A 276 -12.16 -0.66 10.63
N LEU A 277 -11.85 -0.17 9.43
CA LEU A 277 -10.55 0.44 9.11
C LEU A 277 -10.21 1.59 10.07
N GLY A 278 -9.04 1.52 10.70
CA GLY A 278 -8.54 2.54 11.63
C GLY A 278 -9.24 2.61 12.98
N HIS A 279 -10.25 1.77 13.24
CA HIS A 279 -11.00 1.76 14.49
C HIS A 279 -10.26 1.01 15.60
N PRO A 280 -10.46 1.40 16.87
CA PRO A 280 -10.08 0.58 18.01
C PRO A 280 -10.70 -0.81 17.92
N PHE A 281 -9.89 -1.84 18.15
CA PHE A 281 -10.35 -3.21 18.19
C PHE A 281 -11.33 -3.39 19.35
N SER A 282 -12.57 -3.74 19.03
CA SER A 282 -13.69 -3.79 19.98
C SER A 282 -14.77 -4.80 19.55
N LEU A 283 -14.35 -5.95 19.02
CA LEU A 283 -15.24 -6.95 18.46
C LEU A 283 -16.20 -7.52 19.51
N LYS A 284 -17.52 -7.37 19.29
CA LYS A 284 -18.57 -7.97 20.12
C LYS A 284 -19.13 -9.22 19.45
N GLU A 285 -19.78 -10.07 20.23
CA GLU A 285 -20.39 -11.31 19.72
C GLU A 285 -21.46 -11.02 18.66
N ASP A 286 -22.24 -9.94 18.82
CA ASP A 286 -23.24 -9.50 17.85
C ASP A 286 -22.63 -9.05 16.50
N ASP A 287 -21.40 -8.53 16.50
CA ASP A 287 -20.71 -8.11 15.28
C ASP A 287 -20.35 -9.30 14.36
N LEU A 288 -20.36 -10.52 14.92
CA LEU A 288 -20.03 -11.76 14.21
C LEU A 288 -21.19 -12.28 13.35
N GLU A 289 -22.41 -12.00 13.80
CA GLU A 289 -23.63 -12.38 13.09
C GLU A 289 -24.02 -11.36 12.03
N SER A 290 -23.38 -10.19 12.04
CA SER A 290 -23.50 -9.17 11.01
C SER A 290 -22.97 -9.67 9.66
N ASP A 291 -23.70 -9.40 8.58
CA ASP A 291 -23.24 -9.67 7.20
C ASP A 291 -21.96 -8.91 6.82
N ARG A 292 -21.59 -7.90 7.61
CA ARG A 292 -20.38 -7.07 7.45
C ARG A 292 -19.18 -7.61 8.19
N CYS A 293 -19.40 -8.65 8.99
CA CYS A 293 -18.36 -9.32 9.73
C CYS A 293 -17.22 -9.69 8.77
N TRP A 294 -15.99 -9.41 9.18
CA TRP A 294 -14.81 -9.72 8.40
C TRP A 294 -14.78 -11.18 7.93
N PHE A 295 -15.30 -12.12 8.73
CA PHE A 295 -15.34 -13.55 8.42
C PHE A 295 -16.37 -13.95 7.35
N ARG A 296 -17.32 -13.06 7.02
CA ARG A 296 -18.37 -13.31 6.02
C ARG A 296 -18.07 -12.67 4.67
N ARG A 297 -16.92 -11.98 4.52
CA ARG A 297 -16.54 -11.37 3.24
C ARG A 297 -16.16 -12.47 2.23
N ALA A 298 -16.57 -12.31 0.98
CA ALA A 298 -16.14 -13.20 -0.11
C ALA A 298 -14.60 -13.21 -0.28
N TRP A 299 -13.94 -12.12 0.12
CA TRP A 299 -12.50 -11.92 0.02
C TRP A 299 -11.70 -12.49 1.20
N THR A 300 -12.35 -12.83 2.32
CA THR A 300 -11.69 -13.33 3.54
C THR A 300 -10.75 -14.49 3.25
N MET A 301 -11.14 -15.44 2.39
CA MET A 301 -10.29 -16.58 2.05
C MET A 301 -9.00 -16.22 1.30
N GLN A 302 -8.95 -15.06 0.62
CA GLN A 302 -7.73 -14.58 -0.04
C GLN A 302 -6.85 -13.75 0.90
N GLU A 303 -7.46 -13.15 1.93
CA GLU A 303 -6.83 -12.21 2.87
C GLU A 303 -6.26 -12.91 4.12
N VAL A 304 -6.76 -14.11 4.44
CA VAL A 304 -6.28 -14.96 5.54
C VAL A 304 -4.86 -15.44 5.29
N GLN A 305 -3.97 -15.17 6.24
CA GLN A 305 -2.60 -15.65 6.27
C GLN A 305 -2.27 -16.28 7.62
N HIS A 306 -1.24 -17.13 7.66
CA HIS A 306 -0.75 -17.74 8.91
C HIS A 306 -0.25 -16.71 9.94
N HIS A 307 0.12 -15.51 9.48
CA HIS A 307 0.53 -14.40 10.34
C HIS A 307 -0.38 -13.19 10.09
N MET A 308 -1.27 -12.91 11.04
CA MET A 308 -2.12 -11.72 11.08
C MET A 308 -1.75 -10.86 12.29
N ILE A 309 -1.85 -9.55 12.11
CA ILE A 309 -1.61 -8.55 13.16
C ILE A 309 -2.94 -7.86 13.41
N ILE A 310 -3.34 -7.69 14.67
CA ILE A 310 -4.57 -6.97 15.00
C ILE A 310 -4.33 -5.48 14.75
N GLY A 311 -5.09 -4.90 13.83
CA GLY A 311 -5.15 -3.46 13.64
C GLY A 311 -6.07 -2.83 14.69
N GLY A 312 -5.69 -1.65 15.19
CA GLY A 312 -6.46 -0.93 16.19
C GLY A 312 -6.32 -1.50 17.60
N ASP A 313 -5.29 -2.30 17.88
CA ASP A 313 -5.08 -2.92 19.18
C ASP A 313 -4.95 -1.86 20.30
N THR A 314 -5.88 -1.91 21.26
CA THR A 314 -5.94 -1.00 22.40
C THR A 314 -5.05 -1.45 23.56
N GLY A 315 -4.54 -2.69 23.52
CA GLY A 315 -3.83 -3.32 24.63
C GLY A 315 -4.74 -3.75 25.79
N ASP A 316 -6.06 -3.75 25.60
CA ASP A 316 -7.03 -4.31 26.55
C ASP A 316 -6.91 -5.85 26.55
N ASP A 317 -6.61 -6.42 27.73
CA ASP A 317 -6.32 -7.84 27.94
C ASP A 317 -7.56 -8.74 27.95
N ARG A 318 -8.76 -8.15 27.80
CA ARG A 318 -10.04 -8.88 27.72
C ARG A 318 -10.09 -9.93 26.62
N PHE A 319 -9.27 -9.79 25.58
CA PHE A 319 -9.10 -10.81 24.54
C PHE A 319 -7.61 -11.02 24.31
N THR A 320 -7.06 -12.13 24.80
CA THR A 320 -5.66 -12.40 24.51
C THR A 320 -5.50 -12.71 23.02
N HIS A 321 -4.38 -12.26 22.43
CA HIS A 321 -4.02 -12.58 21.04
C HIS A 321 -4.19 -14.09 20.75
N LYS A 322 -3.85 -14.96 21.72
CA LYS A 322 -3.98 -16.42 21.62
C LYS A 322 -5.43 -16.91 21.53
N GLU A 323 -6.33 -16.36 22.33
CA GLU A 323 -7.76 -16.73 22.30
C GLU A 323 -8.41 -16.27 21.01
N MET A 324 -8.11 -15.04 20.56
CA MET A 324 -8.55 -14.55 19.26
C MET A 324 -8.04 -15.44 18.13
N TRP A 325 -6.76 -15.81 18.15
CA TRP A 325 -6.18 -16.69 17.12
C TRP A 325 -6.79 -18.08 17.09
N THR A 326 -6.91 -18.71 18.26
CA THR A 326 -7.55 -20.01 18.38
C THR A 326 -8.97 -19.95 17.82
N TRP A 327 -9.67 -18.85 18.07
CA TRP A 327 -11.02 -18.62 17.57
C TRP A 327 -11.07 -18.35 16.05
N VAL A 328 -10.16 -17.53 15.52
CA VAL A 328 -9.98 -17.29 14.07
C VAL A 328 -9.67 -18.60 13.36
N GLU A 329 -8.71 -19.38 13.85
CA GLU A 329 -8.34 -20.68 13.30
C GLU A 329 -9.51 -21.67 13.31
N ASN A 330 -10.24 -21.75 14.43
CA ASN A 330 -11.45 -22.59 14.53
C ASN A 330 -12.49 -22.19 13.48
N ARG A 331 -12.70 -20.88 13.26
CA ARG A 331 -13.67 -20.39 12.28
C ARG A 331 -13.20 -20.63 10.85
N LEU A 332 -11.91 -20.46 10.57
CA LEU A 332 -11.30 -20.78 9.28
C LEU A 332 -11.36 -22.28 8.96
N ALA A 333 -11.19 -23.15 9.96
CA ALA A 333 -11.33 -24.60 9.80
C ALA A 333 -12.76 -25.01 9.44
N VAL A 334 -13.77 -24.26 9.90
CA VAL A 334 -15.18 -24.45 9.50
C VAL A 334 -15.41 -23.97 8.06
N LEU A 335 -14.86 -22.82 7.67
CA LEU A 335 -14.99 -22.27 6.32
C LEU A 335 -14.25 -23.11 5.26
N GLY A 336 -13.05 -23.61 5.58
CA GLY A 336 -12.20 -24.42 4.70
C GLY A 336 -12.81 -25.76 4.26
N LYS A 337 -13.85 -26.25 4.94
CA LYS A 337 -14.58 -27.47 4.54
C LYS A 337 -15.58 -27.26 3.40
N THR A 338 -15.83 -26.02 2.97
CA THR A 338 -17.03 -25.71 2.15
C THR A 338 -16.73 -25.23 0.73
N VAL A 339 -15.50 -24.81 0.38
CA VAL A 339 -15.24 -24.19 -0.93
C VAL A 339 -13.91 -24.64 -1.54
N GLY A 340 -13.99 -25.49 -2.56
CA GLY A 340 -12.86 -25.83 -3.43
C GLY A 340 -12.50 -24.67 -4.35
N PHE A 341 -11.23 -24.25 -4.32
CA PHE A 341 -10.72 -23.14 -5.13
C PHE A 341 -10.44 -23.58 -6.57
N THR A 342 -11.16 -23.04 -7.57
CA THR A 342 -10.78 -23.16 -8.99
C THR A 342 -11.08 -21.85 -9.75
N GLY A 343 -10.22 -20.84 -9.59
CA GLY A 343 -10.29 -19.56 -10.30
C GLY A 343 -9.36 -19.43 -11.51
N LEU A 344 -8.46 -20.40 -11.75
CA LEU A 344 -7.59 -20.36 -12.93
C LEU A 344 -8.40 -20.70 -14.18
N GLY A 345 -8.33 -19.87 -15.23
CA GLY A 345 -8.90 -20.18 -16.55
C GLY A 345 -10.38 -19.83 -16.76
N LYS A 346 -11.08 -19.26 -15.76
CA LYS A 346 -12.42 -18.68 -15.94
C LYS A 346 -12.33 -17.34 -16.72
N PRO A 347 -13.26 -17.04 -17.64
CA PRO A 347 -13.33 -15.75 -18.31
C PRO A 347 -13.45 -14.61 -17.29
N VAL A 348 -12.64 -13.56 -17.44
CA VAL A 348 -12.55 -12.42 -16.50
C VAL A 348 -13.92 -11.79 -16.18
N PHE A 349 -14.82 -11.74 -17.16
CA PHE A 349 -16.16 -11.19 -17.00
C PHE A 349 -17.07 -11.98 -16.05
N ILE A 350 -16.89 -13.30 -15.95
CA ILE A 350 -17.68 -14.14 -15.02
C ILE A 350 -17.26 -13.82 -13.59
N THR A 351 -15.95 -13.81 -13.34
CA THR A 351 -15.35 -13.46 -12.05
C THR A 351 -15.76 -12.05 -11.60
N LEU A 352 -15.72 -11.06 -12.50
CA LEU A 352 -16.17 -9.69 -12.20
C LEU A 352 -17.68 -9.59 -11.92
N SER A 353 -18.52 -10.37 -12.63
CA SER A 353 -19.98 -10.34 -12.43
C SER A 353 -20.42 -10.95 -11.10
N GLU A 354 -19.66 -11.92 -10.58
CA GLU A 354 -19.85 -12.48 -9.24
C GLU A 354 -19.37 -11.48 -8.16
N MET A 355 -18.28 -10.76 -8.44
CA MET A 355 -17.67 -9.78 -7.53
C MET A 355 -18.42 -8.44 -7.47
N ARG A 356 -19.11 -8.01 -8.54
CA ARG A 356 -19.91 -6.77 -8.58
C ARG A 356 -21.28 -6.88 -7.89
N LYS A 357 -21.71 -8.07 -7.52
CA LYS A 357 -23.09 -8.31 -7.06
C LYS A 357 -23.32 -8.13 -5.57
N ARG A 358 -22.35 -7.75 -4.74
CA ARG A 358 -22.50 -7.72 -3.26
C ARG A 358 -21.67 -6.64 -2.60
#